data_AF-A0A846WZF2-F1
#
_entry.id   AF-A0A846WZF2-F1
#
_cell.length_a   1.000
_cell.length_b   1.000
_cell.length_c   1.000
_cell.angle_alpha   90.00
_cell.angle_beta   90.00
_cell.angle_gamma   90.00
#
_symmetry.space_group_name_H-M   'P 1'
#
loop_
_entity.id
_entity.type
_entity.pdbx_description
1 polymer ?
#
loop_
_entity_poly.entity_id
_entity_poly.type
_entity_poly.pdbx_seq_one_letter_code
_entity_poly.pdbx_strand_id
1 'polypeptide(L)'
;MTDDASTPSFPLAGLSSGGPLPAVRGTVRIEQVVVGDQGPSVEPRPTADRFRSVPFRPDTMLDGWSTRAATVRAVSLRGHLHRYDGAPRQDDVAVHAAPSGRIIAVVADGVSAALHAHIGASTATTVAVQWLLSEAPEVGARIAWLELVRAISWQMTERARSVLGGEIDGEDVERGFATTMVAAVIDPNPDGVLEVEAIGVGDSSGWILRDGEFVPLLGGKNDGAGGLASSAVVGLPRTPSSITPVSAVLYPDDVLLLGSDGVGDPLGSGQGGVGDLLRAVLGSTVPSMMEFGNAVDFSRETFDDDRSLVAVWPTRPALGRGRKNLNGIGD
;
A
#
# COMPACT_ATOMS: atom_id res chain seq x y z
N MET A 1 -57.93 -6.93 -17.19
CA MET A 1 -56.74 -6.27 -16.62
C MET A 1 -55.56 -7.06 -17.16
N THR A 2 -55.11 -6.65 -18.34
CA THR A 2 -54.01 -7.26 -19.10
C THR A 2 -52.83 -6.30 -18.95
N ASP A 3 -51.81 -6.70 -18.20
CA ASP A 3 -50.59 -5.90 -18.04
C ASP A 3 -49.63 -6.21 -19.18
N ASP A 4 -49.32 -5.15 -19.91
CA ASP A 4 -48.49 -5.08 -21.10
C ASP A 4 -47.04 -4.83 -20.66
N ALA A 5 -46.26 -5.91 -20.52
CA ALA A 5 -44.83 -5.82 -20.23
C ALA A 5 -44.06 -5.60 -21.54
N SER A 6 -44.00 -4.33 -21.96
CA SER A 6 -43.12 -3.88 -23.04
C SER A 6 -41.65 -3.92 -22.59
N THR A 7 -40.94 -5.00 -22.96
CA THR A 7 -39.48 -5.04 -22.90
C THR A 7 -38.88 -4.01 -23.85
N PRO A 8 -37.98 -3.11 -23.42
CA PRO A 8 -37.29 -2.21 -24.33
C PRO A 8 -36.33 -3.01 -25.21
N SER A 9 -36.61 -3.06 -26.51
CA SER A 9 -35.69 -3.57 -27.52
C SER A 9 -34.62 -2.52 -27.80
N PHE A 10 -33.39 -2.77 -27.34
CA PHE A 10 -32.24 -1.99 -27.79
C PHE A 10 -32.00 -2.27 -29.28
N PRO A 11 -31.97 -1.25 -30.17
CA PRO A 11 -31.66 -1.48 -31.56
C PRO A 11 -30.18 -1.85 -31.66
N LEU A 12 -29.89 -3.11 -32.02
CA LEU A 12 -28.59 -3.52 -32.52
C LEU A 12 -28.38 -2.83 -33.87
N ALA A 13 -27.80 -1.63 -33.82
CA ALA A 13 -27.28 -0.97 -35.00
C ALA A 13 -26.25 -1.90 -35.66
N GLY A 14 -26.46 -2.17 -36.95
CA GLY A 14 -25.61 -3.07 -37.73
C GLY A 14 -24.15 -2.68 -37.67
N LEU A 15 -23.34 -3.50 -36.99
CA LEU A 15 -21.89 -3.44 -37.10
C LEU A 15 -21.51 -3.95 -38.50
N SER A 16 -21.19 -3.01 -39.38
CA SER A 16 -20.51 -3.29 -40.64
C SER A 16 -19.21 -4.03 -40.34
N SER A 17 -19.19 -5.35 -40.58
CA SER A 17 -18.03 -6.21 -40.45
C SER A 17 -17.19 -6.18 -41.73
N GLY A 18 -16.31 -5.18 -41.84
CA GLY A 18 -15.41 -5.06 -42.99
C GLY A 18 -14.03 -4.45 -42.72
N GLY A 19 -13.75 -4.04 -41.49
CA GLY A 19 -12.40 -3.58 -41.10
C GLY A 19 -11.53 -4.75 -40.64
N PRO A 20 -10.20 -4.70 -40.81
CA PRO A 20 -9.31 -5.67 -40.17
C PRO A 20 -9.55 -5.62 -38.65
N LEU A 21 -9.71 -6.79 -38.04
CA LEU A 21 -9.83 -6.90 -36.59
C LEU A 21 -8.61 -6.21 -35.94
N PRO A 22 -8.81 -5.44 -34.86
CA PRO A 22 -7.70 -4.78 -34.20
C PRO A 22 -6.68 -5.82 -33.72
N ALA A 23 -5.42 -5.65 -34.11
CA ALA A 23 -4.33 -6.52 -33.68
C ALA A 23 -4.03 -6.29 -32.19
N VAL A 24 -3.85 -7.38 -31.43
CA VAL A 24 -3.36 -7.32 -30.05
C VAL A 24 -1.93 -6.77 -30.06
N ARG A 25 -1.66 -5.77 -29.22
CA ARG A 25 -0.34 -5.16 -29.02
C ARG A 25 0.01 -5.19 -27.54
N GLY A 26 1.28 -5.49 -27.22
CA GLY A 26 1.78 -5.60 -25.85
C GLY A 26 1.97 -7.05 -25.38
N THR A 27 2.46 -7.19 -24.16
CA THR A 27 2.74 -8.49 -23.54
C THR A 27 1.47 -9.08 -22.95
N VAL A 28 1.11 -10.30 -23.38
CA VAL A 28 -0.10 -11.01 -22.91
C VAL A 28 0.19 -12.02 -21.80
N ARG A 29 1.44 -12.50 -21.71
CA ARG A 29 1.90 -13.40 -20.65
C ARG A 29 2.93 -12.69 -19.80
N ILE A 30 2.61 -12.50 -18.53
CA ILE A 30 3.49 -11.89 -17.54
C ILE A 30 3.87 -13.00 -16.57
N GLU A 31 5.13 -13.40 -16.59
CA GLU A 31 5.67 -14.38 -15.64
C GLU A 31 6.07 -13.68 -14.34
N GLN A 32 5.93 -14.40 -13.23
CA GLN A 32 6.40 -13.94 -11.93
C GLN A 32 7.90 -13.71 -11.98
N VAL A 33 8.35 -12.56 -11.47
CA VAL A 33 9.78 -12.26 -11.39
C VAL A 33 10.43 -13.19 -10.35
N VAL A 34 11.54 -13.84 -10.69
CA VAL A 34 12.32 -14.65 -9.74
C VAL A 34 13.61 -13.91 -9.38
N VAL A 35 13.89 -13.78 -8.09
CA VAL A 35 15.08 -13.12 -7.57
C VAL A 35 15.93 -14.14 -6.81
N GLY A 36 17.05 -14.55 -7.40
CA GLY A 36 17.87 -15.64 -6.85
C GLY A 36 17.18 -16.99 -7.00
N ASP A 37 17.16 -17.79 -5.94
CA ASP A 37 16.48 -19.08 -5.94
C ASP A 37 14.96 -18.90 -5.80
N GLN A 38 14.20 -19.68 -6.56
CA GLN A 38 12.75 -19.58 -6.60
C GLN A 38 12.13 -20.14 -5.30
N GLY A 39 11.17 -19.40 -4.72
CA GLY A 39 10.31 -19.92 -3.68
C GLY A 39 9.38 -21.03 -4.18
N PRO A 40 8.61 -21.68 -3.28
CA PRO A 40 7.74 -22.77 -3.66
C PRO A 40 6.65 -22.31 -4.65
N SER A 41 6.44 -23.09 -5.71
CA SER A 41 5.26 -22.94 -6.57
C SER A 41 4.07 -23.60 -5.88
N VAL A 42 3.01 -22.82 -5.62
CA VAL A 42 1.84 -23.26 -4.87
C VAL A 42 0.57 -23.00 -5.68
N GLU A 43 -0.32 -23.99 -5.72
CA GLU A 43 -1.69 -23.79 -6.19
C GLU A 43 -2.51 -23.13 -5.06
N PRO A 44 -3.05 -21.92 -5.23
CA PRO A 44 -3.71 -21.20 -4.14
C PRO A 44 -4.94 -21.93 -3.60
N ARG A 45 -5.02 -22.09 -2.27
CA ARG A 45 -6.20 -22.63 -1.59
C ARG A 45 -7.23 -21.53 -1.28
N PRO A 46 -8.53 -21.84 -1.35
CA PRO A 46 -9.57 -20.99 -0.78
C PRO A 46 -9.29 -20.69 0.69
N THR A 47 -9.79 -19.55 1.18
CA THR A 47 -9.71 -19.20 2.59
C THR A 47 -10.41 -20.27 3.43
N ALA A 48 -9.67 -20.92 4.33
CA ALA A 48 -10.21 -21.97 5.19
C ALA A 48 -11.15 -21.38 6.26
N ASP A 49 -12.17 -22.14 6.65
CA ASP A 49 -13.23 -21.69 7.56
C ASP A 49 -12.71 -21.09 8.88
N ARG A 50 -11.62 -21.66 9.43
CA ARG A 50 -11.00 -21.19 10.68
C ARG A 50 -10.56 -19.72 10.62
N PHE A 51 -10.25 -19.22 9.43
CA PHE A 51 -9.81 -17.84 9.23
C PHE A 51 -10.96 -16.87 8.98
N ARG A 52 -12.19 -17.37 8.74
CA ARG A 52 -13.38 -16.60 8.36
C ARG A 52 -13.22 -15.92 6.99
N SER A 53 -13.94 -16.42 6.00
CA SER A 53 -13.96 -15.84 4.64
C SER A 53 -14.80 -14.56 4.51
N VAL A 54 -15.50 -14.15 5.57
CA VAL A 54 -16.34 -12.95 5.62
C VAL A 54 -15.95 -12.08 6.83
N PRO A 55 -15.74 -10.76 6.66
CA PRO A 55 -15.89 -9.99 5.41
C PRO A 55 -14.92 -10.44 4.31
N PHE A 56 -15.38 -10.39 3.06
CA PHE A 56 -14.60 -10.85 1.91
C PHE A 56 -13.29 -10.08 1.80
N ARG A 57 -12.19 -10.81 1.61
CA ARG A 57 -10.87 -10.23 1.35
C ARG A 57 -10.33 -10.76 0.02
N PRO A 58 -10.02 -9.89 -0.95
CA PRO A 58 -9.37 -10.32 -2.18
C PRO A 58 -7.95 -10.82 -1.89
N ASP A 59 -7.48 -11.81 -2.65
CA ASP A 59 -6.10 -12.33 -2.57
C ASP A 59 -5.07 -11.21 -2.82
N THR A 60 -5.30 -10.46 -3.88
CA THR A 60 -4.42 -9.38 -4.35
C THR A 60 -5.22 -8.10 -4.52
N MET A 61 -4.68 -6.99 -4.04
CA MET A 61 -5.18 -5.65 -4.34
C MET A 61 -4.12 -4.84 -5.07
N LEU A 62 -4.55 -4.13 -6.10
CA LEU A 62 -3.79 -3.11 -6.80
C LEU A 62 -4.63 -1.84 -6.80
N ASP A 63 -4.04 -0.73 -6.38
CA ASP A 63 -4.66 0.58 -6.44
C ASP A 63 -3.63 1.62 -6.89
N GLY A 64 -4.11 2.73 -7.41
CA GLY A 64 -3.25 3.80 -7.88
C GLY A 64 -4.01 4.86 -8.65
N TRP A 65 -3.50 6.09 -8.53
CA TRP A 65 -4.08 7.27 -9.16
C TRP A 65 -3.02 8.35 -9.29
N SER A 66 -3.38 9.48 -9.87
CA SER A 66 -2.47 10.62 -10.01
C SER A 66 -3.21 11.92 -9.78
N THR A 67 -2.53 12.86 -9.14
CA THR A 67 -2.95 14.25 -9.01
C THR A 67 -1.97 15.15 -9.77
N ARG A 68 -2.14 16.47 -9.66
CA ARG A 68 -1.16 17.41 -10.18
C ARG A 68 0.18 17.36 -9.43
N ALA A 69 0.18 16.89 -8.19
CA ALA A 69 1.36 16.93 -7.33
C ALA A 69 2.08 15.57 -7.23
N ALA A 70 1.36 14.45 -7.35
CA ALA A 70 1.98 13.14 -7.24
C ALA A 70 1.25 12.04 -8.03
N THR A 71 1.97 10.94 -8.27
CA THR A 71 1.38 9.65 -8.67
C THR A 71 1.56 8.64 -7.53
N VAL A 72 0.52 7.85 -7.28
CA VAL A 72 0.50 6.81 -6.24
C VAL A 72 0.29 5.44 -6.87
N ARG A 73 0.99 4.43 -6.35
CA ARG A 73 0.74 3.00 -6.57
C ARG A 73 0.69 2.29 -5.22
N ALA A 74 -0.24 1.38 -5.07
CA ALA A 74 -0.37 0.54 -3.88
C ALA A 74 -0.63 -0.89 -4.30
N VAL A 75 -0.02 -1.83 -3.59
CA VAL A 75 -0.23 -3.27 -3.78
C VAL A 75 -0.23 -3.96 -2.43
N SER A 76 -1.07 -4.98 -2.31
CA SER A 76 -1.05 -5.92 -1.19
C SER A 76 -1.39 -7.32 -1.71
N LEU A 77 -0.42 -8.22 -1.65
CA LEU A 77 -0.45 -9.55 -2.23
C LEU A 77 -0.44 -10.61 -1.13
N ARG A 78 -1.26 -11.64 -1.28
CA ARG A 78 -1.19 -12.84 -0.44
C ARG A 78 0.08 -13.63 -0.74
N GLY A 79 0.86 -13.93 0.29
CA GLY A 79 2.08 -14.72 0.22
C GLY A 79 1.84 -16.16 -0.24
N HIS A 80 2.89 -16.81 -0.74
CA HIS A 80 2.82 -18.21 -1.13
C HIS A 80 2.49 -19.13 0.05
N LEU A 81 3.01 -18.83 1.24
CA LEU A 81 2.71 -19.60 2.45
C LEU A 81 1.22 -19.52 2.80
N HIS A 82 0.68 -18.30 2.84
CA HIS A 82 -0.74 -18.08 3.10
C HIS A 82 -1.65 -18.71 2.03
N ARG A 83 -1.26 -18.64 0.75
CA ARG A 83 -1.93 -19.34 -0.36
C ARG A 83 -1.95 -20.85 -0.14
N TYR A 84 -0.83 -21.43 0.29
CA TYR A 84 -0.71 -22.87 0.56
C TYR A 84 -1.55 -23.30 1.77
N ASP A 85 -1.55 -22.52 2.86
CA ASP A 85 -2.22 -22.88 4.12
C ASP A 85 -3.71 -22.53 4.17
N GLY A 86 -4.23 -21.85 3.14
CA GLY A 86 -5.62 -21.38 3.14
C GLY A 86 -5.85 -20.20 4.10
N ALA A 87 -4.80 -19.56 4.62
CA ALA A 87 -4.91 -18.30 5.35
C ALA A 87 -5.16 -17.16 4.37
N PRO A 88 -6.10 -16.22 4.60
CA PRO A 88 -6.25 -15.07 3.71
C PRO A 88 -4.95 -14.25 3.69
N ARG A 89 -4.83 -13.30 2.76
CA ARG A 89 -3.86 -12.20 2.96
C ARG A 89 -4.11 -11.66 4.38
N GLN A 90 -3.07 -11.42 5.16
CA GLN A 90 -3.03 -10.81 6.48
C GLN A 90 -2.60 -9.33 6.40
N ASP A 91 -1.86 -8.92 5.37
CA ASP A 91 -1.56 -7.50 5.11
C ASP A 91 -2.76 -6.69 4.58
N ASP A 92 -2.70 -5.36 4.75
CA ASP A 92 -3.55 -4.43 4.00
C ASP A 92 -2.85 -3.13 3.64
N VAL A 93 -3.38 -2.46 2.62
CA VAL A 93 -2.94 -1.12 2.20
C VAL A 93 -4.13 -0.21 1.97
N ALA A 94 -3.95 1.09 2.23
CA ALA A 94 -4.92 2.11 1.84
C ALA A 94 -4.20 3.39 1.40
N VAL A 95 -4.70 3.98 0.31
CA VAL A 95 -4.23 5.26 -0.20
C VAL A 95 -5.41 6.19 -0.49
N HIS A 96 -5.30 7.46 -0.11
CA HIS A 96 -6.36 8.44 -0.31
C HIS A 96 -5.82 9.83 -0.59
N ALA A 97 -6.58 10.65 -1.33
CA ALA A 97 -6.32 12.08 -1.49
C ALA A 97 -7.45 12.89 -0.86
N ALA A 98 -7.11 13.80 0.06
CA ALA A 98 -8.06 14.77 0.60
C ALA A 98 -8.34 15.88 -0.44
N PRO A 99 -9.49 16.59 -0.36
CA PRO A 99 -9.79 17.71 -1.25
C PRO A 99 -8.74 18.83 -1.24
N SER A 100 -8.04 19.00 -0.12
CA SER A 100 -6.93 19.95 0.05
C SER A 100 -5.69 19.62 -0.81
N GLY A 101 -5.60 18.39 -1.33
CA GLY A 101 -4.43 17.87 -2.04
C GLY A 101 -3.50 17.03 -1.17
N ARG A 102 -3.72 16.98 0.15
CA ARG A 102 -3.04 16.08 1.08
C ARG A 102 -3.24 14.63 0.67
N ILE A 103 -2.18 13.84 0.67
CA ILE A 103 -2.20 12.40 0.37
C ILE A 103 -1.98 11.63 1.67
N ILE A 104 -2.74 10.56 1.85
CA ILE A 104 -2.62 9.63 2.98
C ILE A 104 -2.24 8.26 2.41
N ALA A 105 -1.21 7.64 2.98
CA ALA A 105 -0.76 6.30 2.64
C ALA A 105 -0.57 5.48 3.91
N VAL A 106 -1.14 4.28 3.94
CA VAL A 106 -1.07 3.36 5.09
C VAL A 106 -0.80 1.96 4.61
N VAL A 107 0.14 1.28 5.27
CA VAL A 107 0.37 -0.16 5.14
C VAL A 107 0.24 -0.76 6.54
N ALA A 108 -0.48 -1.86 6.65
CA ALA A 108 -0.58 -2.63 7.88
C ALA A 108 -0.28 -4.09 7.57
N ASP A 109 0.47 -4.73 8.45
CA ASP A 109 0.92 -6.11 8.28
C ASP A 109 0.46 -6.94 9.48
N GLY A 110 -0.22 -8.04 9.18
CA GLY A 110 -0.88 -8.84 10.19
C GLY A 110 0.10 -9.78 10.87
N VAL A 111 0.18 -9.73 12.21
CA VAL A 111 1.09 -10.63 12.94
C VAL A 111 0.66 -12.09 12.73
N SER A 112 1.54 -12.92 12.19
CA SER A 112 1.24 -14.31 11.80
C SER A 112 0.67 -15.19 12.92
N ALA A 113 1.06 -14.93 14.18
CA ALA A 113 0.52 -15.63 15.35
C ALA A 113 -0.96 -15.31 15.64
N ALA A 114 -1.49 -14.21 15.10
CA ALA A 114 -2.88 -13.78 15.28
C ALA A 114 -3.79 -14.37 14.19
N LEU A 115 -4.70 -15.28 14.61
CA LEU A 115 -5.57 -16.02 13.69
C LEU A 115 -6.43 -15.11 12.79
N HIS A 116 -6.79 -13.94 13.28
CA HIS A 116 -7.62 -12.95 12.58
C HIS A 116 -6.85 -11.64 12.29
N ALA A 117 -5.53 -11.70 12.14
CA ALA A 117 -4.68 -10.54 11.87
C ALA A 117 -5.14 -9.71 10.66
N HIS A 118 -5.66 -10.38 9.61
CA HIS A 118 -6.27 -9.72 8.45
C HIS A 118 -7.40 -8.73 8.80
N ILE A 119 -8.18 -9.01 9.85
CA ILE A 119 -9.22 -8.11 10.34
C ILE A 119 -8.58 -6.92 11.07
N GLY A 120 -7.52 -7.17 11.83
CA GLY A 120 -6.71 -6.14 12.49
C GLY A 120 -6.11 -5.16 11.49
N ALA A 121 -5.38 -5.67 10.50
CA ALA A 121 -4.75 -4.89 9.43
C ALA A 121 -5.78 -4.04 8.66
N SER A 122 -6.91 -4.63 8.23
CA SER A 122 -7.98 -3.88 7.57
C SER A 122 -8.63 -2.83 8.46
N THR A 123 -8.75 -3.09 9.76
CA THR A 123 -9.26 -2.10 10.70
C THR A 123 -8.28 -0.94 10.84
N ALA A 124 -6.98 -1.23 10.96
CA ALA A 124 -5.94 -0.22 11.09
C ALA A 124 -5.88 0.72 9.87
N THR A 125 -5.82 0.17 8.65
CA THR A 125 -5.77 0.99 7.42
C THR A 125 -7.04 1.81 7.23
N THR A 126 -8.21 1.21 7.45
CA THR A 126 -9.51 1.89 7.29
C THR A 126 -9.66 3.03 8.28
N VAL A 127 -9.41 2.77 9.56
CA VAL A 127 -9.56 3.79 10.62
C VAL A 127 -8.52 4.88 10.47
N ALA A 128 -7.27 4.54 10.11
CA ALA A 128 -6.22 5.52 9.88
C ALA A 128 -6.62 6.55 8.80
N VAL A 129 -7.09 6.08 7.65
CA VAL A 129 -7.53 6.97 6.56
C VAL A 129 -8.75 7.79 6.99
N GLN A 130 -9.77 7.17 7.58
CA GLN A 130 -10.99 7.88 7.99
C GLN A 130 -10.70 8.97 9.02
N TRP A 131 -9.88 8.66 10.03
CA TRP A 131 -9.51 9.60 11.07
C TRP A 131 -8.66 10.75 10.53
N LEU A 132 -7.69 10.47 9.65
CA LEU A 132 -6.87 11.53 9.05
C LEU A 132 -7.70 12.47 8.16
N LEU A 133 -8.69 11.94 7.45
CA LEU A 133 -9.63 12.74 6.66
C LEU A 133 -10.60 13.55 7.53
N SER A 134 -10.92 13.11 8.74
CA SER A 134 -11.82 13.86 9.64
C SER A 134 -11.08 14.89 10.49
N GLU A 135 -9.97 14.50 11.10
CA GLU A 135 -9.27 15.31 12.11
C GLU A 135 -8.15 16.17 11.53
N ALA A 136 -7.58 15.79 10.39
CA ALA A 136 -6.47 16.51 9.76
C ALA A 136 -6.57 16.57 8.21
N PRO A 137 -7.70 17.05 7.63
CA PRO A 137 -7.91 17.02 6.17
C PRO A 137 -7.05 18.03 5.40
N GLU A 138 -6.62 19.13 6.04
CA GLU A 138 -5.95 20.24 5.36
C GLU A 138 -4.44 20.05 5.26
N VAL A 139 -3.85 20.48 4.14
CA VAL A 139 -2.40 20.57 3.96
C VAL A 139 -1.79 21.45 5.06
N GLY A 140 -0.70 20.99 5.67
CA GLY A 140 -0.03 21.64 6.79
C GLY A 140 -0.73 21.53 8.14
N ALA A 141 -1.91 20.89 8.22
CA ALA A 141 -2.57 20.66 9.51
C ALA A 141 -1.76 19.69 10.37
N ARG A 142 -1.57 20.05 11.64
CA ARG A 142 -0.89 19.21 12.64
C ARG A 142 -1.68 17.93 12.88
N ILE A 143 -0.97 16.81 12.93
CA ILE A 143 -1.57 15.49 13.14
C ILE A 143 -1.35 15.07 14.60
N ALA A 144 -2.44 14.72 15.30
CA ALA A 144 -2.35 14.13 16.63
C ALA A 144 -2.11 12.62 16.54
N TRP A 145 -0.91 12.22 16.11
CA TRP A 145 -0.57 10.81 15.82
C TRP A 145 -0.87 9.84 16.96
N LEU A 146 -0.65 10.24 18.22
CA LEU A 146 -0.95 9.36 19.35
C LEU A 146 -2.45 9.09 19.47
N GLU A 147 -3.29 10.08 19.20
CA GLU A 147 -4.74 9.93 19.23
C GLU A 147 -5.25 9.11 18.04
N LEU A 148 -4.59 9.20 16.87
CA LEU A 148 -4.82 8.29 15.75
C LEU A 148 -4.58 6.82 16.17
N VAL A 149 -3.43 6.53 16.76
CA VAL A 149 -3.08 5.17 17.21
C VAL A 149 -4.06 4.66 18.26
N ARG A 150 -4.48 5.52 19.20
CA ARG A 150 -5.53 5.19 20.19
C ARG A 150 -6.88 4.89 19.54
N ALA A 151 -7.28 5.68 18.54
CA ALA A 151 -8.53 5.46 17.81
C ALA A 151 -8.51 4.11 17.08
N ILE A 152 -7.37 3.76 16.46
CA ILE A 152 -7.19 2.46 15.81
C ILE A 152 -7.26 1.32 16.84
N SER A 153 -6.51 1.41 17.93
CA SER A 153 -6.52 0.41 19.01
C SER A 153 -7.92 0.16 19.56
N TRP A 154 -8.66 1.23 19.83
CA TRP A 154 -10.05 1.16 20.30
C TRP A 154 -10.95 0.46 19.27
N GLN A 155 -10.86 0.84 17.98
CA GLN A 155 -11.66 0.22 16.92
C GLN A 155 -11.30 -1.26 16.71
N MET A 156 -10.03 -1.64 16.83
CA MET A 156 -9.63 -3.04 16.77
C MET A 156 -10.28 -3.86 17.89
N THR A 157 -10.38 -3.30 19.10
CA THR A 157 -11.06 -3.94 20.22
C THR A 157 -12.57 -4.09 19.94
N GLU A 158 -13.23 -3.05 19.43
CA GLU A 158 -14.64 -3.14 19.05
C GLU A 158 -14.89 -4.16 17.94
N ARG A 159 -13.99 -4.20 16.96
CA ARG A 159 -14.09 -5.15 15.85
C ARG A 159 -13.89 -6.58 16.33
N ALA A 160 -12.91 -6.81 17.21
CA ALA A 160 -12.68 -8.11 17.81
C ALA A 160 -13.89 -8.58 18.64
N ARG A 161 -14.54 -7.68 19.42
CA ARG A 161 -15.78 -7.98 20.17
C ARG A 161 -16.88 -8.45 19.23
N SER A 162 -17.05 -7.76 18.11
CA SER A 162 -18.04 -8.14 17.09
C SER A 162 -17.75 -9.50 16.42
N VAL A 163 -16.48 -9.90 16.29
CA VAL A 163 -16.07 -11.13 15.59
C VAL A 163 -16.07 -12.35 16.51
N LEU A 164 -15.50 -12.22 17.71
CA LEU A 164 -15.38 -13.30 18.69
C LEU A 164 -16.65 -13.49 19.50
N GLY A 165 -17.39 -12.41 19.76
CA GLY A 165 -18.48 -12.40 20.73
C GLY A 165 -17.99 -12.56 22.17
N GLY A 166 -18.89 -12.32 23.14
CA GLY A 166 -18.59 -12.46 24.56
C GLY A 166 -17.75 -11.32 25.15
N GLU A 167 -17.35 -11.48 26.40
CA GLU A 167 -16.39 -10.59 27.06
C GLU A 167 -14.99 -10.95 26.58
N ILE A 168 -14.34 -10.01 25.88
CA ILE A 168 -12.93 -10.12 25.50
C ILE A 168 -12.13 -8.98 26.13
N ASP A 169 -10.93 -9.30 26.59
CA ASP A 169 -9.99 -8.33 27.14
C ASP A 169 -8.95 -7.89 26.08
N GLY A 170 -8.03 -7.00 26.47
CA GLY A 170 -7.01 -6.49 25.55
C GLY A 170 -6.00 -7.56 25.09
N GLU A 171 -5.75 -8.58 25.92
CA GLU A 171 -4.82 -9.68 25.59
C GLU A 171 -5.43 -10.62 24.55
N ASP A 172 -6.74 -10.86 24.62
CA ASP A 172 -7.48 -11.60 23.59
C ASP A 172 -7.43 -10.90 22.23
N VAL A 173 -7.59 -9.57 22.21
CA VAL A 173 -7.51 -8.77 20.98
C VAL A 173 -6.10 -8.84 20.39
N GLU A 174 -5.08 -8.66 21.22
CA GLU A 174 -3.69 -8.78 20.78
C GLU A 174 -3.39 -10.15 20.20
N ARG A 175 -3.74 -11.23 20.92
CA ARG A 175 -3.50 -12.60 20.47
C ARG A 175 -4.26 -12.96 19.20
N GLY A 176 -5.43 -12.35 18.96
CA GLY A 176 -6.30 -12.69 17.84
C GLY A 176 -6.17 -11.79 16.62
N PHE A 177 -5.78 -10.53 16.78
CA PHE A 177 -5.93 -9.47 15.78
C PHE A 177 -4.71 -8.55 15.64
N ALA A 178 -3.57 -8.90 16.26
CA ALA A 178 -2.40 -8.03 16.22
C ALA A 178 -1.94 -7.70 14.79
N THR A 179 -1.48 -6.47 14.60
CA THR A 179 -0.97 -5.96 13.32
C THR A 179 0.04 -4.85 13.56
N THR A 180 0.97 -4.69 12.65
CA THR A 180 1.86 -3.54 12.54
C THR A 180 1.24 -2.49 11.62
N MET A 181 1.77 -1.28 11.63
CA MET A 181 1.30 -0.20 10.77
C MET A 181 2.42 0.78 10.49
N VAL A 182 2.57 1.19 9.23
CA VAL A 182 3.25 2.42 8.83
C VAL A 182 2.25 3.33 8.14
N ALA A 183 2.19 4.59 8.56
CA ALA A 183 1.29 5.59 8.01
C ALA A 183 2.08 6.86 7.66
N ALA A 184 1.78 7.45 6.50
CA ALA A 184 2.34 8.72 6.09
C ALA A 184 1.24 9.68 5.61
N VAL A 185 1.43 10.95 5.96
CA VAL A 185 0.77 12.08 5.33
C VAL A 185 1.79 12.76 4.43
N ILE A 186 1.38 13.01 3.18
CA ILE A 186 2.21 13.59 2.14
C ILE A 186 1.52 14.85 1.63
N ASP A 187 2.10 16.00 1.95
CA ASP A 187 1.56 17.30 1.64
C ASP A 187 2.27 17.92 0.42
N PRO A 188 1.52 18.36 -0.61
CA PRO A 188 2.10 19.05 -1.73
C PRO A 188 2.56 20.45 -1.34
N ASN A 189 3.81 20.78 -1.66
CA ASN A 189 4.36 22.12 -1.48
C ASN A 189 4.33 22.90 -2.83
N PRO A 190 4.04 24.22 -2.84
CA PRO A 190 4.06 25.06 -4.04
C PRO A 190 5.37 25.01 -4.85
N ASP A 191 6.51 24.70 -4.23
CA ASP A 191 7.81 24.58 -4.88
C ASP A 191 7.97 23.26 -5.69
N GLY A 192 6.93 22.42 -5.73
CA GLY A 192 6.91 21.17 -6.51
C GLY A 192 7.54 19.98 -5.80
N VAL A 193 7.85 20.12 -4.51
CA VAL A 193 8.27 19.03 -3.61
C VAL A 193 7.07 18.49 -2.83
N LEU A 194 7.24 17.31 -2.23
CA LEU A 194 6.26 16.76 -1.27
C LEU A 194 6.87 16.73 0.13
N GLU A 195 6.17 17.28 1.10
CA GLU A 195 6.52 17.19 2.52
C GLU A 195 5.87 15.96 3.11
N VAL A 196 6.66 15.10 3.75
CA VAL A 196 6.20 13.84 4.33
C VAL A 196 6.34 13.88 5.83
N GLU A 197 5.27 13.48 6.52
CA GLU A 197 5.28 13.16 7.94
C GLU A 197 4.76 11.73 8.11
N ALA A 198 5.53 10.86 8.76
CA ALA A 198 5.21 9.45 8.87
C ALA A 198 5.46 8.88 10.27
N ILE A 199 4.68 7.86 10.64
CA ILE A 199 4.83 7.08 11.87
C ILE A 199 4.88 5.58 11.58
N GLY A 200 5.50 4.83 12.48
CA GLY A 200 5.46 3.37 12.52
C GLY A 200 5.00 2.86 13.89
N VAL A 201 4.23 1.77 13.89
CA VAL A 201 3.91 0.95 15.06
C VAL A 201 4.19 -0.50 14.67
N GLY A 202 5.19 -1.11 15.30
CA GLY A 202 5.73 -2.40 14.87
C GLY A 202 6.95 -2.25 13.96
N ASP A 203 7.14 -3.18 13.02
CA ASP A 203 8.35 -3.30 12.18
C ASP A 203 8.11 -3.07 10.67
N SER A 204 6.89 -2.69 10.27
CA SER A 204 6.66 -2.11 8.94
C SER A 204 7.61 -0.93 8.72
N SER A 205 8.09 -0.79 7.49
CA SER A 205 9.24 0.04 7.18
C SER A 205 8.94 1.04 6.06
N GLY A 206 9.75 2.09 5.98
CA GLY A 206 9.64 3.12 4.96
C GLY A 206 11.00 3.56 4.44
N TRP A 207 11.08 3.90 3.16
CA TRP A 207 12.30 4.31 2.47
C TRP A 207 12.02 5.46 1.49
N ILE A 208 13.07 6.19 1.15
CA ILE A 208 13.11 7.06 -0.02
C ILE A 208 14.09 6.44 -1.00
N LEU A 209 13.62 6.08 -2.19
CA LEU A 209 14.52 5.75 -3.31
C LEU A 209 15.00 7.06 -3.92
N ARG A 210 16.27 7.38 -3.71
CA ARG A 210 16.94 8.61 -4.19
C ARG A 210 18.26 8.27 -4.85
N ASP A 211 18.47 8.73 -6.08
CA ASP A 211 19.71 8.48 -6.83
C ASP A 211 20.09 6.98 -6.93
N GLY A 212 19.08 6.10 -6.92
CA GLY A 212 19.25 4.65 -6.90
C GLY A 212 19.55 4.06 -5.52
N GLU A 213 19.60 4.83 -4.45
CA GLU A 213 19.80 4.32 -3.10
C GLU A 213 18.49 4.31 -2.31
N PHE A 214 18.27 3.25 -1.52
CA PHE A 214 17.13 3.16 -0.61
C PHE A 214 17.54 3.78 0.74
N VAL A 215 17.19 5.04 0.94
CA VAL A 215 17.46 5.77 2.18
C VAL A 215 16.38 5.43 3.20
N PRO A 216 16.68 4.84 4.36
CA PRO A 216 15.69 4.53 5.38
C PRO A 216 14.97 5.79 5.89
N LEU A 217 13.65 5.74 5.98
CA LEU A 217 12.79 6.77 6.58
C LEU A 217 12.25 6.31 7.93
N LEU A 218 11.76 5.05 7.99
CA LEU A 218 11.19 4.41 9.18
C LEU A 218 11.55 2.93 9.16
N GLY A 219 11.66 2.33 10.35
CA GLY A 219 11.83 0.88 10.49
C GLY A 219 13.20 0.33 10.09
N GLY A 220 13.34 -0.98 10.24
CA GLY A 220 14.57 -1.73 10.06
C GLY A 220 15.21 -2.16 11.38
N LYS A 221 15.71 -3.40 11.44
CA LYS A 221 16.50 -3.95 12.57
C LYS A 221 17.87 -3.27 12.77
N ASN A 222 18.10 -2.15 12.10
CA ASN A 222 19.33 -1.36 12.11
C ASN A 222 19.05 0.05 12.63
N ASP A 223 18.60 0.16 13.88
CA ASP A 223 18.77 1.40 14.63
C ASP A 223 20.28 1.62 14.83
N GLY A 224 20.77 2.71 14.25
CA GLY A 224 22.15 3.15 14.39
C GLY A 224 22.55 3.31 15.87
N ALA A 225 23.79 2.90 16.16
CA ALA A 225 24.56 3.10 17.38
C ALA A 225 23.86 3.91 18.50
N GLY A 226 23.11 3.24 19.38
CA GLY A 226 22.68 3.89 20.63
C GLY A 226 21.43 3.39 21.35
N GLY A 227 20.76 2.33 20.91
CA GLY A 227 19.56 1.86 21.62
C GLY A 227 19.36 0.36 21.45
N LEU A 228 19.18 -0.34 22.57
CA LEU A 228 18.92 -1.77 22.63
C LEU A 228 17.78 -2.16 21.68
N ALA A 229 18.06 -3.03 20.71
CA ALA A 229 17.05 -3.70 19.90
C ALA A 229 16.15 -4.51 20.84
N SER A 230 14.99 -3.95 21.19
CA SER A 230 13.93 -4.71 21.86
C SER A 230 13.33 -5.65 20.84
N SER A 231 13.66 -6.93 20.92
CA SER A 231 13.16 -8.00 20.04
C SER A 231 11.66 -8.30 20.18
N ALA A 232 10.91 -7.43 20.84
CA ALA A 232 9.46 -7.46 20.87
C ALA A 232 8.94 -6.27 20.06
N VAL A 233 8.60 -6.54 18.80
CA VAL A 233 7.86 -5.64 17.92
C VAL A 233 6.51 -5.41 18.59
N VAL A 234 6.31 -4.26 19.24
CA VAL A 234 5.02 -3.93 19.86
C VAL A 234 4.08 -3.40 18.77
N GLY A 235 3.29 -4.30 18.20
CA GLY A 235 2.22 -3.97 17.25
C GLY A 235 0.93 -3.49 17.92
N LEU A 236 0.00 -3.00 17.11
CA LEU A 236 -1.39 -2.75 17.50
C LEU A 236 -2.05 -4.08 17.93
N PRO A 237 -3.00 -4.08 18.88
CA PRO A 237 -3.66 -2.92 19.49
C PRO A 237 -2.86 -2.27 20.62
N ARG A 238 -1.67 -2.76 21.00
CA ARG A 238 -0.87 -2.09 22.03
C ARG A 238 -0.49 -0.69 21.56
N THR A 239 -0.82 0.31 22.37
CA THR A 239 -0.54 1.70 22.08
C THR A 239 0.73 2.14 22.83
N PRO A 240 1.72 2.74 22.15
CA PRO A 240 2.89 3.27 22.83
C PRO A 240 2.52 4.48 23.71
N SER A 241 3.33 4.77 24.73
CA SER A 241 3.12 5.94 25.60
C SER A 241 3.34 7.28 24.89
N SER A 242 4.15 7.27 23.83
CA SER A 242 4.47 8.40 22.98
C SER A 242 4.77 7.91 21.58
N ILE A 243 4.49 8.75 20.58
CA ILE A 243 4.87 8.49 19.19
C ILE A 243 5.49 9.76 18.61
N THR A 244 6.63 9.61 17.94
CA THR A 244 7.34 10.73 17.32
C THR A 244 7.35 10.49 15.82
N PRO A 245 6.71 11.37 15.02
CA PRO A 245 6.77 11.24 13.58
C PRO A 245 8.16 11.56 13.06
N VAL A 246 8.52 10.94 11.94
CA VAL A 246 9.66 11.32 11.13
C VAL A 246 9.19 12.21 9.99
N SER A 247 9.94 13.26 9.70
CA SER A 247 9.67 14.17 8.59
C SER A 247 10.72 14.02 7.49
N ALA A 248 10.30 14.14 6.24
CA ALA A 248 11.18 14.16 5.09
C ALA A 248 10.63 15.05 3.97
N VAL A 249 11.49 15.37 3.00
CA VAL A 249 11.11 16.08 1.78
C VAL A 249 11.45 15.20 0.59
N LEU A 250 10.47 15.00 -0.29
CA LEU A 250 10.66 14.36 -1.58
C LEU A 250 10.81 15.40 -2.68
N TYR A 251 11.95 15.35 -3.34
CA TYR A 251 12.27 16.12 -4.52
C TYR A 251 11.75 15.41 -5.78
N PRO A 252 11.64 16.13 -6.91
CA PRO A 252 11.46 15.48 -8.19
C PRO A 252 12.49 14.36 -8.36
N ASP A 253 12.03 13.19 -8.82
CA ASP A 253 12.80 11.95 -9.03
C ASP A 253 12.98 11.05 -7.80
N ASP A 254 12.62 11.52 -6.60
CA ASP A 254 12.50 10.65 -5.44
C ASP A 254 11.25 9.76 -5.53
N VAL A 255 11.28 8.63 -4.82
CA VAL A 255 10.11 7.77 -4.59
C VAL A 255 9.98 7.47 -3.11
N LEU A 256 8.84 7.80 -2.51
CA LEU A 256 8.52 7.36 -1.14
C LEU A 256 8.02 5.93 -1.24
N LEU A 257 8.55 5.05 -0.40
CA LEU A 257 8.11 3.66 -0.27
C LEU A 257 7.69 3.40 1.17
N LEU A 258 6.52 2.80 1.37
CA LEU A 258 6.06 2.26 2.65
C LEU A 258 5.71 0.79 2.44
N GLY A 259 6.22 -0.13 3.25
CA GLY A 259 5.99 -1.55 3.03
C GLY A 259 5.98 -2.41 4.29
N SER A 260 5.40 -3.60 4.14
CA SER A 260 5.46 -4.67 5.14
C SER A 260 6.85 -5.33 5.17
N ASP A 261 7.08 -6.20 6.15
CA ASP A 261 8.34 -6.94 6.28
C ASP A 261 8.57 -7.89 5.09
N GLY A 262 7.52 -8.42 4.45
CA GLY A 262 7.62 -9.24 3.25
C GLY A 262 8.25 -8.52 2.05
N VAL A 263 8.32 -7.18 2.08
CA VAL A 263 9.15 -6.38 1.16
C VAL A 263 10.43 -5.91 1.84
N GLY A 264 10.36 -5.46 3.10
CA GLY A 264 11.48 -4.88 3.84
C GLY A 264 12.61 -5.84 4.15
N ASP A 265 12.32 -7.02 4.67
CA ASP A 265 13.31 -8.04 5.01
C ASP A 265 14.09 -8.53 3.77
N PRO A 266 13.46 -8.86 2.62
CA PRO A 266 14.22 -9.22 1.42
C PRO A 266 14.92 -8.04 0.75
N LEU A 267 14.43 -6.80 0.90
CA LEU A 267 15.11 -5.60 0.44
C LEU A 267 16.41 -5.37 1.23
N GLY A 268 16.39 -5.57 2.56
CA GLY A 268 17.54 -5.44 3.44
C GLY A 268 18.19 -4.06 3.35
N SER A 269 19.48 -4.02 3.02
CA SER A 269 20.23 -2.76 2.82
C SER A 269 19.94 -2.07 1.47
N GLY A 270 19.08 -2.64 0.62
CA GLY A 270 18.87 -2.19 -0.75
C GLY A 270 19.97 -2.62 -1.74
N GLN A 271 21.00 -3.34 -1.27
CA GLN A 271 22.09 -3.88 -2.06
C GLN A 271 21.85 -5.38 -2.28
N GLY A 272 21.19 -5.75 -3.36
CA GLY A 272 20.84 -7.14 -3.67
C GLY A 272 19.72 -7.23 -4.69
N GLY A 273 19.39 -8.45 -5.13
CA GLY A 273 18.49 -8.66 -6.27
C GLY A 273 17.10 -8.03 -6.13
N VAL A 274 16.53 -7.97 -4.91
CA VAL A 274 15.24 -7.28 -4.69
C VAL A 274 15.42 -5.77 -4.76
N GLY A 275 16.50 -5.23 -4.21
CA GLY A 275 16.87 -3.82 -4.39
C GLY A 275 17.09 -3.47 -5.86
N ASP A 276 17.75 -4.33 -6.62
CA ASP A 276 17.98 -4.14 -8.07
C ASP A 276 16.67 -4.16 -8.87
N LEU A 277 15.78 -5.10 -8.57
CA LEU A 277 14.45 -5.18 -9.16
C LEU A 277 13.64 -3.91 -8.89
N LEU A 278 13.48 -3.55 -7.61
CA LEU A 278 12.68 -2.38 -7.23
C LEU A 278 13.30 -1.09 -7.76
N ARG A 279 14.63 -0.93 -7.74
CA ARG A 279 15.31 0.22 -8.34
C ARG A 279 15.02 0.34 -9.84
N ALA A 280 15.11 -0.77 -10.57
CA ALA A 280 14.87 -0.78 -12.01
C ALA A 280 13.43 -0.39 -12.37
N VAL A 281 12.46 -0.91 -11.61
CA VAL A 281 11.03 -0.68 -11.86
C VAL A 281 10.56 0.69 -11.37
N LEU A 282 11.06 1.16 -10.23
CA LEU A 282 10.54 2.36 -9.55
C LEU A 282 11.32 3.63 -9.90
N GLY A 283 12.62 3.53 -10.20
CA GLY A 283 13.51 4.69 -10.38
C GLY A 283 13.59 5.26 -11.80
N SER A 284 13.00 4.59 -12.80
CA SER A 284 13.11 5.01 -14.21
C SER A 284 11.95 5.92 -14.64
N THR A 285 10.74 5.37 -14.60
CA THR A 285 9.46 6.04 -14.85
C THR A 285 8.41 5.43 -13.95
N VAL A 286 7.31 6.14 -13.69
CA VAL A 286 6.22 5.57 -12.90
C VAL A 286 5.67 4.32 -13.61
N PRO A 287 5.76 3.12 -13.00
CA PRO A 287 5.27 1.90 -13.62
C PRO A 287 3.73 1.90 -13.74
N SER A 288 3.21 1.10 -14.67
CA SER A 288 1.79 0.73 -14.63
C SER A 288 1.47 -0.06 -13.36
N MET A 289 0.19 -0.13 -12.98
CA MET A 289 -0.22 -0.91 -11.81
C MET A 289 0.17 -2.39 -11.92
N MET A 290 0.13 -2.96 -13.13
CA MET A 290 0.49 -4.35 -13.36
C MET A 290 2.01 -4.58 -13.27
N GLU A 291 2.83 -3.67 -13.79
CA GLU A 291 4.29 -3.74 -13.65
C GLU A 291 4.71 -3.58 -12.19
N PHE A 292 4.07 -2.66 -11.46
CA PHE A 292 4.29 -2.47 -10.03
C PHE A 292 3.91 -3.73 -9.24
N GLY A 293 2.71 -4.26 -9.47
CA GLY A 293 2.25 -5.49 -8.82
C GLY A 293 3.15 -6.68 -9.11
N ASN A 294 3.57 -6.88 -10.36
CA ASN A 294 4.46 -7.97 -10.75
C ASN A 294 5.85 -7.86 -10.11
N ALA A 295 6.37 -6.64 -9.96
CA ALA A 295 7.66 -6.42 -9.31
C ALA A 295 7.61 -6.73 -7.82
N VAL A 296 6.48 -6.43 -7.15
CA VAL A 296 6.30 -6.74 -5.72
C VAL A 296 5.92 -8.20 -5.49
N ASP A 297 5.29 -8.87 -6.45
CA ASP A 297 4.99 -10.31 -6.40
C ASP A 297 6.19 -11.22 -6.70
N PHE A 298 7.43 -10.74 -6.54
CA PHE A 298 8.62 -11.52 -6.85
C PHE A 298 8.66 -12.86 -6.07
N SER A 299 9.25 -13.90 -6.66
CA SER A 299 9.55 -15.16 -5.97
C SER A 299 11.00 -15.18 -5.53
N ARG A 300 11.22 -15.51 -4.25
CA ARG A 300 12.54 -15.69 -3.65
C ARG A 300 12.44 -16.73 -2.54
N GLU A 301 13.40 -17.65 -2.47
CA GLU A 301 13.46 -18.68 -1.44
C GLU A 301 13.38 -18.04 -0.04
N THR A 302 12.63 -18.66 0.87
CA THR A 302 12.38 -18.21 2.27
C THR A 302 11.56 -16.93 2.46
N PHE A 303 11.21 -16.19 1.40
CA PHE A 303 10.37 -14.98 1.48
C PHE A 303 9.00 -15.23 0.83
N ASP A 304 8.18 -16.01 1.52
CA ASP A 304 6.87 -16.48 1.09
C ASP A 304 5.68 -15.84 1.83
N ASP A 305 5.95 -14.81 2.63
CA ASP A 305 4.94 -14.00 3.32
C ASP A 305 4.17 -13.09 2.36
N ASP A 306 3.12 -12.46 2.89
CA ASP A 306 2.42 -11.37 2.23
C ASP A 306 3.36 -10.22 1.87
N ARG A 307 3.03 -9.52 0.79
CA ARG A 307 3.87 -8.44 0.29
C ARG A 307 3.03 -7.22 -0.02
N SER A 308 3.31 -6.16 0.72
CA SER A 308 2.58 -4.90 0.60
C SER A 308 3.52 -3.73 0.44
N LEU A 309 3.22 -2.88 -0.54
CA LEU A 309 4.03 -1.71 -0.85
C LEU A 309 3.14 -0.58 -1.36
N VAL A 310 3.33 0.61 -0.80
CA VAL A 310 2.86 1.87 -1.36
C VAL A 310 4.05 2.65 -1.87
N ALA A 311 3.92 3.19 -3.09
CA ALA A 311 4.92 4.03 -3.72
C ALA A 311 4.31 5.37 -4.16
N VAL A 312 4.98 6.48 -3.84
CA VAL A 312 4.55 7.84 -4.19
C VAL A 312 5.67 8.58 -4.90
N TRP A 313 5.39 9.07 -6.12
CA TRP A 313 6.29 9.88 -6.93
C TRP A 313 5.79 11.31 -7.02
N PRO A 314 6.61 12.34 -6.74
CA PRO A 314 6.28 13.72 -7.10
C PRO A 314 6.08 13.87 -8.61
N THR A 315 5.01 14.56 -9.01
CA THR A 315 4.76 14.86 -10.40
C THR A 315 5.77 15.91 -10.86
N ARG A 316 6.56 15.58 -11.90
CA ARG A 316 7.44 16.57 -12.53
C ARG A 316 6.60 17.73 -13.06
N PRO A 317 6.94 19.00 -12.77
CA PRO A 317 6.35 20.13 -13.45
C PRO A 317 6.51 19.93 -14.95
N ALA A 318 5.41 20.01 -15.71
CA ALA A 318 5.51 19.97 -17.16
C ALA A 318 6.43 21.11 -17.59
N LEU A 319 7.62 20.79 -18.12
CA LEU A 319 8.46 21.77 -18.81
C LEU A 319 7.54 22.43 -19.84
N GLY A 320 7.28 23.72 -19.64
CA GLY A 320 6.29 24.44 -20.43
C GLY A 320 6.52 24.17 -21.91
N ARG A 321 5.53 23.62 -22.60
CA ARG A 321 5.51 23.65 -24.06
C ARG A 321 5.75 25.10 -24.43
N GLY A 322 6.92 25.38 -25.01
CA GLY A 322 7.31 26.73 -25.38
C GLY A 322 6.12 27.40 -26.05
N ARG A 323 5.70 28.54 -25.50
CA ARG A 323 4.78 29.45 -26.18
C ARG A 323 5.35 29.62 -27.59
N LYS A 324 4.68 29.03 -28.60
CA LYS A 324 4.90 29.45 -29.97
C LYS A 324 4.56 30.94 -29.99
N ASN A 325 5.58 31.77 -30.13
CA ASN A 325 5.41 33.19 -30.40
C ASN A 325 4.55 33.31 -31.67
N LEU A 326 3.27 33.61 -31.50
CA LEU A 326 2.44 34.19 -32.54
C LEU A 326 2.75 35.69 -32.58
N ASN A 327 3.95 36.01 -33.08
CA ASN A 327 4.27 37.34 -33.57
C ASN A 327 4.62 37.18 -35.05
N GLY A 328 3.75 37.70 -35.91
CA GLY A 328 4.01 37.80 -37.34
C GLY A 328 2.76 37.52 -38.16
N ILE A 329 1.94 38.55 -38.34
CA ILE A 329 1.55 39.10 -39.65
C ILE A 329 0.80 40.41 -39.32
N GLY A 330 1.53 41.51 -39.40
CA GLY A 330 1.00 42.78 -39.81
C GLY A 330 1.65 43.07 -41.16
N ASP A 331 0.82 43.06 -42.20
CA ASP A 331 0.71 44.06 -43.27
C ASP A 331 -0.61 43.79 -44.01
#